data_AF-A0A952E9V9-F1
#
_entry.id   AF-A0A952E9V9-F1
#
_cell.length_a   1.000
_cell.length_b   1.000
_cell.length_c   1.000
_cell.angle_alpha   90.00
_cell.angle_beta   90.00
_cell.angle_gamma   90.00
#
_symmetry.space_group_name_H-M   'P 1'
#
loop_
_entity.id
_entity.type
_entity.pdbx_description
1 polymer ?
#
loop_
_entity_poly.entity_id
_entity_poly.type
_entity_poly.pdbx_seq_one_letter_code
_entity_poly.pdbx_strand_id
1 'polypeptide(L)'
;MNLLDFFKEQYYYELDRKHQHLRLLNISLIIVGAIMGTVWLYLSSFEFSQGILTCSFVFALAIAIIGVLGAISFIIISHFDYEYRYLPGGSELLEWYNQLVGYYDKYPGANALEHFEKELISRFSYAAHINMMNNEKKSKSIHNANKFIIISIVGILICSIPYFINYFLHK
;
A
#
# COMPACT_ATOMS: atom_id res chain seq x y z
N MET A 1 -6.67 24.79 19.42
CA MET A 1 -6.49 23.32 19.43
C MET A 1 -5.49 22.99 20.51
N ASN A 2 -5.84 22.12 21.46
CA ASN A 2 -4.89 21.71 22.50
C ASN A 2 -3.91 20.65 21.93
N LEU A 3 -2.82 20.36 22.65
CA LEU A 3 -1.79 19.44 22.17
C LEU A 3 -2.31 17.99 22.02
N LEU A 4 -3.23 17.57 22.89
CA LEU A 4 -3.87 16.26 22.81
C LEU A 4 -4.70 16.10 21.54
N ASP A 5 -5.50 17.11 21.18
CA ASP A 5 -6.31 17.15 19.97
C ASP A 5 -5.43 17.05 18.72
N PHE A 6 -4.29 17.76 18.70
CA PHE A 6 -3.33 17.70 17.59
C PHE A 6 -2.82 16.27 17.35
N PHE A 7 -2.31 15.60 18.40
CA PHE A 7 -1.77 14.24 18.24
C PHE A 7 -2.85 13.19 18.00
N LYS A 8 -4.06 13.41 18.54
CA LYS A 8 -5.22 12.60 18.25
C LYS A 8 -5.61 12.69 16.78
N GLU A 9 -5.67 13.89 16.22
CA GLU A 9 -5.94 14.12 14.80
C GLU A 9 -4.87 13.47 13.92
N GLN A 10 -3.59 13.66 14.25
CA GLN A 10 -2.48 13.04 13.52
C GLN A 10 -2.56 11.51 13.55
N TYR A 11 -2.89 10.92 14.69
CA TYR A 11 -3.07 9.48 14.83
C TYR A 11 -4.19 8.95 13.92
N TYR A 12 -5.36 9.58 13.94
CA TYR A 12 -6.48 9.17 13.08
C TYR A 12 -6.19 9.39 11.60
N TYR A 13 -5.51 10.48 11.25
CA TYR A 13 -5.04 10.72 9.88
C TYR A 13 -4.16 9.58 9.37
N GLU A 14 -3.20 9.10 10.17
CA GLU A 14 -2.35 7.98 9.77
C GLU A 14 -3.10 6.63 9.70
N LEU A 15 -4.15 6.44 10.51
CA LEU A 15 -5.05 5.29 10.36
C LEU A 15 -5.88 5.38 9.07
N ASP A 16 -6.39 6.55 8.72
CA ASP A 16 -7.16 6.75 7.48
C ASP A 16 -6.29 6.52 6.23
N ARG A 17 -5.03 6.97 6.27
CA ARG A 17 -4.05 6.70 5.21
C ARG A 17 -3.85 5.20 4.95
N LYS A 18 -3.88 4.36 5.99
CA LYS A 18 -3.83 2.90 5.83
C LYS A 18 -4.95 2.40 4.91
N HIS A 19 -6.18 2.89 5.08
CA HIS A 19 -7.32 2.52 4.25
C HIS A 19 -7.19 3.03 2.82
N GLN A 20 -6.67 4.25 2.63
CA GLN A 20 -6.39 4.80 1.31
C GLN A 20 -5.34 3.95 0.57
N HIS A 21 -4.27 3.52 1.25
CA HIS A 21 -3.25 2.65 0.67
C HIS A 21 -3.79 1.27 0.28
N LEU A 22 -4.69 0.69 1.06
CA LEU A 22 -5.37 -0.56 0.68
C LEU A 22 -6.20 -0.40 -0.60
N ARG A 23 -6.91 0.72 -0.75
CA ARG A 23 -7.69 1.02 -1.95
C ARG A 23 -6.81 1.13 -3.19
N LEU A 24 -5.71 1.89 -3.10
CA LEU A 24 -4.76 2.05 -4.20
C LEU A 24 -4.16 0.71 -4.61
N LEU A 25 -3.82 -0.13 -3.65
CA LEU A 25 -3.30 -1.46 -3.93
C LEU A 25 -4.31 -2.37 -4.63
N ASN A 26 -5.57 -2.36 -4.21
CA ASN A 26 -6.61 -3.13 -4.90
C ASN A 26 -6.76 -2.72 -6.36
N ILE A 27 -6.65 -1.42 -6.65
CA ILE A 27 -6.64 -0.91 -8.02
C ILE A 27 -5.42 -1.45 -8.78
N SER A 28 -4.21 -1.41 -8.19
CA SER A 28 -3.01 -1.97 -8.79
C SER A 28 -3.14 -3.47 -9.09
N LEU A 29 -3.73 -4.25 -8.19
CA LEU A 29 -3.99 -5.69 -8.39
C LEU A 29 -4.96 -5.96 -9.55
N ILE A 30 -6.04 -5.20 -9.65
CA ILE A 30 -7.01 -5.31 -10.76
C ILE A 30 -6.32 -5.05 -12.10
N ILE A 31 -5.50 -4.00 -12.17
CA ILE A 31 -4.76 -3.65 -13.39
C ILE A 31 -3.77 -4.75 -13.76
N VAL A 32 -3.01 -5.29 -12.79
CA VAL A 32 -2.10 -6.42 -13.02
C VAL A 32 -2.85 -7.63 -13.55
N GLY A 33 -4.01 -7.96 -12.98
CA GLY A 33 -4.86 -9.06 -13.46
C GLY A 33 -5.31 -8.87 -14.91
N ALA A 34 -5.74 -7.66 -15.28
CA ALA A 34 -6.10 -7.32 -16.66
C ALA A 34 -4.92 -7.46 -17.63
N ILE A 35 -3.73 -6.99 -17.23
CA ILE A 35 -2.49 -7.11 -18.02
C ILE A 35 -2.12 -8.58 -18.21
N MET A 36 -2.19 -9.40 -17.17
CA MET A 36 -1.95 -10.85 -17.26
C MET A 36 -2.94 -11.55 -18.20
N GLY A 37 -4.22 -11.17 -18.16
CA GLY A 37 -5.23 -11.67 -19.09
C GLY A 37 -4.90 -11.33 -20.54
N THR A 38 -4.48 -10.10 -20.81
CA THR A 38 -4.04 -9.67 -22.15
C THR A 38 -2.79 -10.42 -22.61
N VAL A 39 -1.80 -10.60 -21.74
CA VAL A 39 -0.59 -11.40 -22.02
C VAL A 39 -0.95 -12.82 -22.39
N TRP A 40 -1.85 -13.45 -21.64
CA TRP A 40 -2.35 -14.80 -21.93
C TRP A 40 -3.05 -14.87 -23.28
N LEU A 41 -3.93 -13.91 -23.59
CA LEU A 41 -4.61 -13.82 -24.87
C LEU A 41 -3.62 -13.71 -26.03
N TYR A 42 -2.64 -12.80 -25.92
CA TYR A 42 -1.60 -12.65 -26.95
C TYR A 42 -0.79 -13.93 -27.13
N LEU A 43 -0.34 -14.58 -26.04
CA LEU A 43 0.41 -15.83 -26.11
C LEU A 43 -0.37 -16.98 -26.74
N SER A 44 -1.67 -17.10 -26.43
CA SER A 44 -2.52 -18.19 -26.92
C SER A 44 -2.93 -18.05 -28.38
N SER A 45 -2.96 -16.82 -28.91
CA SER A 45 -3.47 -16.53 -30.25
C SER A 45 -2.38 -16.16 -31.25
N PHE A 46 -1.14 -15.90 -30.81
CA PHE A 46 -0.04 -15.53 -31.69
C PHE A 46 0.54 -16.76 -32.38
N GLU A 47 0.63 -16.73 -33.71
CA GLU A 47 1.27 -17.79 -34.49
C GLU A 47 2.78 -17.59 -34.55
N PHE A 48 3.51 -18.44 -33.83
CA PHE A 48 4.96 -18.39 -33.77
C PHE A 48 5.59 -18.94 -35.05
N SER A 49 6.31 -18.06 -35.76
CA SER A 49 7.11 -18.41 -36.94
C SER A 49 8.56 -17.94 -36.77
N GLN A 50 9.48 -18.41 -37.61
CA GLN A 50 10.84 -17.85 -37.62
C GLN A 50 10.85 -16.56 -38.44
N GLY A 51 11.06 -15.43 -37.78
CA GLY A 51 11.10 -14.13 -38.45
C GLY A 51 11.20 -12.96 -37.49
N ILE A 52 11.43 -11.77 -38.06
CA ILE A 52 11.57 -10.53 -37.27
C ILE A 52 10.32 -10.22 -36.45
N LEU A 53 9.13 -10.54 -36.98
CA LEU A 53 7.85 -10.29 -36.32
C LEU A 53 7.75 -11.02 -34.97
N THR A 54 8.10 -12.31 -34.94
CA THR A 54 8.12 -13.12 -33.73
C THR A 54 9.17 -12.60 -32.75
N CYS A 55 10.37 -12.24 -33.22
CA CYS A 55 11.41 -11.68 -32.35
C CYS A 55 10.95 -10.36 -31.69
N SER A 56 10.33 -9.46 -32.46
CA SER A 56 9.78 -8.20 -31.95
C SER A 56 8.64 -8.43 -30.96
N PHE A 57 7.74 -9.39 -31.24
CA PHE A 57 6.66 -9.78 -30.33
C PHE A 57 7.21 -10.30 -29.00
N VAL A 58 8.13 -11.27 -29.04
CA VAL A 58 8.74 -11.88 -27.85
C VAL A 58 9.50 -10.84 -27.03
N PHE A 59 10.26 -9.96 -27.67
CA PHE A 59 10.99 -8.90 -26.97
C PHE A 59 10.04 -7.93 -26.24
N ALA A 60 8.99 -7.44 -26.93
CA ALA A 60 8.01 -6.55 -26.32
C ALA A 60 7.21 -7.23 -25.20
N LEU A 61 6.86 -8.51 -25.40
CA LEU A 61 6.18 -9.32 -24.40
C LEU A 61 7.06 -9.55 -23.17
N ALA A 62 8.36 -9.79 -23.35
CA ALA A 62 9.30 -9.92 -22.24
C ALA A 62 9.36 -8.65 -21.38
N ILE A 63 9.35 -7.46 -21.99
CA ILE A 63 9.26 -6.18 -21.27
C ILE A 63 7.97 -6.13 -20.45
N ALA A 64 6.84 -6.52 -21.04
CA ALA A 64 5.56 -6.54 -20.34
C ALA A 64 5.58 -7.49 -19.12
N ILE A 65 6.14 -8.69 -19.29
CA ILE A 65 6.27 -9.69 -18.22
C ILE A 65 7.19 -9.21 -17.10
N ILE A 66 8.36 -8.62 -17.44
CA ILE A 66 9.27 -8.04 -16.44
C ILE A 66 8.56 -6.93 -15.65
N GLY A 67 7.77 -6.10 -16.35
CA GLY A 67 6.90 -5.12 -15.73
C GLY A 67 5.95 -5.76 -14.71
N VAL A 68 5.22 -6.80 -15.11
CA VAL A 68 4.24 -7.49 -14.24
C VAL A 68 4.92 -8.08 -13.00
N LEU A 69 6.04 -8.78 -13.19
CA LEU A 69 6.79 -9.39 -12.10
C LEU A 69 7.32 -8.34 -11.11
N GLY A 70 7.83 -7.22 -11.62
CA GLY A 70 8.24 -6.09 -10.78
C GLY A 70 7.07 -5.50 -9.98
N ALA A 71 5.91 -5.31 -10.62
CA ALA A 71 4.71 -4.80 -9.97
C ALA A 71 4.24 -5.74 -8.85
N ILE A 72 4.14 -7.04 -9.12
CA ILE A 72 3.77 -8.07 -8.14
C ILE A 72 4.74 -8.07 -6.96
N SER A 73 6.05 -7.99 -7.22
CA SER A 73 7.07 -7.98 -6.17
C SER A 73 6.86 -6.80 -5.21
N PHE A 74 6.64 -5.59 -5.73
CA PHE A 74 6.39 -4.41 -4.89
C PHE A 74 5.02 -4.42 -4.19
N ILE A 75 4.00 -5.02 -4.81
CA ILE A 75 2.70 -5.25 -4.16
C ILE A 75 2.87 -6.17 -2.95
N ILE A 76 3.60 -7.27 -3.07
CA ILE A 76 3.89 -8.20 -1.95
C ILE A 76 4.66 -7.47 -0.84
N ILE A 77 5.72 -6.72 -1.19
CA ILE A 77 6.52 -5.94 -0.23
C ILE A 77 5.68 -4.88 0.49
N SER A 78 4.64 -4.34 -0.15
CA SER A 78 3.72 -3.38 0.49
C SER A 78 2.75 -4.02 1.49
N HIS A 79 2.70 -5.35 1.57
CA HIS A 79 1.88 -6.13 2.51
C HIS A 79 2.68 -6.78 3.63
N PHE A 80 3.96 -7.04 3.41
CA PHE A 80 4.77 -7.79 4.36
C PHE A 80 5.27 -6.89 5.50
N ASP A 81 5.03 -7.32 6.74
CA ASP A 81 5.67 -6.81 7.96
C ASP A 81 5.39 -5.32 8.34
N TYR A 82 4.11 -4.92 8.39
CA TYR A 82 3.70 -3.61 8.92
C TYR A 82 2.80 -3.74 10.14
N GLU A 83 3.38 -3.55 11.33
CA GLU A 83 2.63 -3.50 12.59
C GLU A 83 2.12 -2.09 12.87
N TYR A 84 0.81 -1.87 12.72
CA TYR A 84 0.17 -0.64 13.16
C TYR A 84 -0.01 -0.65 14.67
N ARG A 85 0.31 0.49 15.30
CA ARG A 85 0.08 0.70 16.73
C ARG A 85 -1.33 1.25 16.92
N TYR A 86 -2.08 0.60 17.81
CA TYR A 86 -3.40 1.03 18.24
C TYR A 86 -3.35 1.47 19.69
N LEU A 87 -4.25 2.37 20.06
CA LEU A 87 -4.41 2.73 21.45
C LEU A 87 -5.13 1.62 22.24
N PRO A 88 -4.92 1.58 23.58
CA PRO A 88 -5.71 0.76 24.48
C PRO A 88 -7.22 1.00 24.30
N GLY A 89 -8.00 -0.02 24.61
CA GLY A 89 -9.46 0.09 24.57
C GLY A 89 -9.99 1.15 25.54
N GLY A 90 -11.17 1.71 25.25
CA GLY A 90 -11.78 2.74 26.09
C GLY A 90 -12.00 2.30 27.54
N SER A 91 -12.31 1.02 27.76
CA SER A 91 -12.43 0.43 29.10
C SER A 91 -11.09 0.42 29.86
N GLU A 92 -9.99 0.08 29.19
CA GLU A 92 -8.65 0.06 29.77
C GLU A 92 -8.19 1.49 30.13
N LEU A 93 -8.45 2.45 29.24
CA LEU A 93 -8.15 3.86 29.51
C LEU A 93 -8.97 4.39 30.70
N LEU A 94 -10.25 4.03 30.79
CA LEU A 94 -11.12 4.43 31.90
C LEU A 94 -10.67 3.79 33.22
N GLU A 95 -10.32 2.51 33.20
CA GLU A 95 -9.80 1.81 34.38
C GLU A 95 -8.50 2.47 34.88
N TRP A 96 -7.56 2.73 33.97
CA TRP A 96 -6.31 3.41 34.31
C TRP A 96 -6.55 4.83 34.84
N TYR A 97 -7.48 5.59 34.26
CA TYR A 97 -7.86 6.90 34.79
C TYR A 97 -8.38 6.79 36.23
N ASN A 98 -9.27 5.84 36.51
CA ASN A 98 -9.80 5.62 37.86
C ASN A 98 -8.70 5.22 38.86
N GLN A 99 -7.72 4.41 38.41
CA GLN A 99 -6.54 4.08 39.21
C GLN A 99 -5.68 5.31 39.51
N LEU A 100 -5.49 6.22 38.55
CA LEU A 100 -4.78 7.49 38.76
C LEU A 100 -5.52 8.39 39.76
N VAL A 101 -6.84 8.50 39.66
CA VAL A 101 -7.66 9.26 40.62
C VAL A 101 -7.44 8.72 42.04
N GLY A 102 -7.61 7.42 42.25
CA GLY A 102 -7.40 6.80 43.56
C GLY A 102 -5.96 6.88 44.08
N TYR A 103 -4.96 6.95 43.20
CA TYR A 103 -3.57 7.21 43.57
C TYR A 103 -3.36 8.64 44.04
N TYR A 104 -3.86 9.62 43.28
CA TYR A 104 -3.65 11.05 43.54
C TYR A 104 -4.50 11.62 44.66
N ASP A 105 -5.62 10.99 45.02
CA ASP A 105 -6.41 11.34 46.23
C ASP A 105 -5.55 11.33 47.52
N LYS A 106 -4.44 10.58 47.51
CA LYS A 106 -3.51 10.46 48.65
C LYS A 106 -2.41 11.53 48.66
N TYR A 107 -2.28 12.34 47.60
CA TYR A 107 -1.18 13.30 47.40
C TYR A 107 -1.70 14.69 47.03
N PRO A 108 -1.86 15.61 48.00
CA PRO A 108 -2.38 16.94 47.73
C PRO A 108 -1.46 17.74 46.80
N GLY A 109 -2.03 18.33 45.75
CA GLY A 109 -1.33 19.19 44.78
C GLY A 109 -0.99 18.54 43.44
N ALA A 110 -1.26 17.25 43.26
CA ALA A 110 -1.07 16.56 41.98
C ALA A 110 -2.41 16.20 41.32
N ASN A 111 -2.48 16.30 39.99
CA ASN A 111 -3.73 16.19 39.23
C ASN A 111 -3.74 14.93 38.35
N ALA A 112 -4.65 13.99 38.67
CA ALA A 112 -4.83 12.75 37.90
C ALA A 112 -5.17 13.01 36.42
N LEU A 113 -5.96 14.04 36.13
CA LEU A 113 -6.33 14.41 34.77
C LEU A 113 -5.12 14.89 33.97
N GLU A 114 -4.28 15.74 34.56
CA GLU A 114 -3.09 16.25 33.89
C GLU A 114 -2.10 15.13 33.56
N HIS A 115 -1.87 14.19 34.49
CA HIS A 115 -1.03 13.02 34.21
C HIS A 115 -1.63 12.17 33.11
N PHE A 116 -2.93 11.87 33.20
CA PHE A 116 -3.64 11.07 32.20
C PHE A 116 -3.53 11.69 30.80
N GLU A 117 -3.78 12.99 30.66
CA GLU A 117 -3.65 13.71 29.39
C GLU A 117 -2.23 13.70 28.85
N LYS A 118 -1.22 13.92 29.70
CA LYS A 118 0.20 13.89 29.30
C LYS A 118 0.61 12.52 28.76
N GLU A 119 0.18 11.46 29.40
CA GLU A 119 0.48 10.10 28.98
C GLU A 119 -0.35 9.68 27.74
N LEU A 120 -1.58 10.18 27.59
CA LEU A 120 -2.32 10.06 26.32
C LEU A 120 -1.59 10.76 25.17
N ILE A 121 -1.09 11.98 25.37
CA ILE A 121 -0.30 12.72 24.37
C ILE A 121 0.89 11.86 23.92
N SER A 122 1.64 11.28 24.87
CA SER A 122 2.77 10.39 24.58
C SER A 122 2.35 9.20 23.72
N ARG A 123 1.26 8.52 24.10
CA ARG A 123 0.74 7.34 23.38
C ARG A 123 0.25 7.67 21.97
N PHE A 124 -0.52 8.75 21.81
CA PHE A 124 -0.97 9.21 20.50
C PHE A 124 0.21 9.58 19.60
N SER A 125 1.15 10.37 20.12
CA SER A 125 2.36 10.78 19.38
C SER A 125 3.18 9.57 18.93
N TYR A 126 3.43 8.62 19.84
CA TYR A 126 4.19 7.42 19.52
C TYR A 126 3.49 6.54 18.48
N ALA A 127 2.19 6.28 18.66
CA ALA A 127 1.43 5.48 17.72
C ALA A 127 1.34 6.14 16.34
N ALA A 128 1.10 7.45 16.29
CA ALA A 128 1.09 8.23 15.05
C ALA A 128 2.43 8.15 14.32
N HIS A 129 3.55 8.27 15.04
CA HIS A 129 4.88 8.17 14.46
C HIS A 129 5.16 6.80 13.83
N ILE A 130 4.88 5.71 14.55
CA ILE A 130 5.07 4.35 14.01
C ILE A 130 4.16 4.11 12.80
N ASN A 131 2.89 4.52 12.87
CA ASN A 131 1.95 4.38 11.77
C ASN A 131 2.37 5.20 10.53
N MET A 132 2.89 6.41 10.74
CA MET A 132 3.43 7.26 9.68
C MET A 132 4.61 6.60 8.97
N MET A 133 5.58 6.04 9.70
CA MET A 133 6.72 5.33 9.11
C MET A 133 6.27 4.13 8.28
N ASN A 134 5.27 3.38 8.75
CA ASN A 134 4.70 2.26 8.02
C ASN A 134 3.98 2.73 6.74
N ASN A 135 3.18 3.79 6.83
CA ASN A 135 2.49 4.38 5.68
C ASN A 135 3.48 4.90 4.62
N GLU A 136 4.59 5.52 5.03
CA GLU A 136 5.62 5.99 4.09
C GLU A 136 6.27 4.84 3.31
N LYS A 137 6.70 3.78 4.02
CA LYS A 137 7.26 2.57 3.40
C LYS A 137 6.26 1.93 2.44
N LYS A 138 5.00 1.79 2.86
CA LYS A 138 3.93 1.22 2.05
C LYS A 138 3.64 2.06 0.81
N SER A 139 3.56 3.38 0.96
CA SER A 139 3.36 4.33 -0.13
C SER A 139 4.47 4.24 -1.17
N LYS A 140 5.74 4.16 -0.73
CA LYS A 140 6.90 4.00 -1.63
C LYS A 140 6.82 2.71 -2.43
N SER A 141 6.45 1.60 -1.79
CA SER A 141 6.27 0.31 -2.46
C SER A 141 5.13 0.34 -3.48
N ILE A 142 3.96 0.91 -3.13
CA ILE A 142 2.83 1.07 -4.06
C ILE A 142 3.21 1.96 -5.25
N HIS A 143 3.94 3.05 -5.01
CA HIS A 143 4.43 3.93 -6.07
C HIS A 143 5.37 3.19 -7.04
N ASN A 144 6.28 2.37 -6.52
CA ASN A 144 7.15 1.54 -7.36
C ASN A 144 6.35 0.48 -8.13
N ALA A 145 5.36 -0.18 -7.50
CA ALA A 145 4.48 -1.10 -8.20
C ALA A 145 3.79 -0.41 -9.39
N ASN A 146 3.27 0.80 -9.20
CA ASN A 146 2.64 1.58 -10.27
C ASN A 146 3.61 1.94 -11.41
N LYS A 147 4.88 2.22 -11.12
CA LYS A 147 5.90 2.40 -12.17
C LYS A 147 6.07 1.15 -13.02
N PHE A 148 6.12 -0.01 -12.39
CA PHE A 148 6.23 -1.30 -13.10
C PHE A 148 4.95 -1.66 -13.88
N ILE A 149 3.77 -1.29 -13.39
CA ILE A 149 2.52 -1.37 -14.14
C ILE A 149 2.60 -0.52 -15.41
N ILE A 150 3.11 0.72 -15.33
CA ILE A 150 3.28 1.59 -16.51
C ILE A 150 4.23 0.95 -17.52
N ILE A 151 5.37 0.40 -17.07
CA ILE A 151 6.32 -0.34 -17.92
C ILE A 151 5.59 -1.51 -18.63
N SER A 152 4.75 -2.24 -17.89
CA SER A 152 3.98 -3.36 -18.42
C SER A 152 3.01 -2.93 -19.53
N ILE A 153 2.28 -1.82 -19.30
CA ILE A 153 1.33 -1.26 -20.25
C ILE A 153 2.06 -0.83 -21.53
N VAL A 154 3.20 -0.14 -21.41
CA VAL A 154 4.02 0.24 -22.56
C VAL A 154 4.49 -0.99 -23.33
N GLY A 155 4.94 -2.04 -22.62
CA GLY A 155 5.31 -3.32 -23.22
C GLY A 155 4.16 -3.95 -24.01
N ILE A 156 2.94 -4.00 -23.44
CA ILE A 156 1.73 -4.48 -24.13
C ILE A 156 1.40 -3.65 -25.37
N LEU A 157 1.47 -2.32 -25.27
CA LEU A 157 1.18 -1.44 -26.40
C LEU A 157 2.15 -1.69 -27.56
N ILE A 158 3.44 -1.83 -27.28
CA ILE A 158 4.44 -2.19 -28.30
C ILE A 158 4.18 -3.60 -28.84
N CYS A 159 3.85 -4.55 -27.96
CA CYS A 159 3.55 -5.94 -28.31
C CYS A 159 2.29 -6.09 -29.19
N SER A 160 1.34 -5.16 -29.06
CA SER A 160 0.10 -5.17 -29.85
C SER A 160 0.35 -5.02 -31.35
N ILE A 161 1.40 -4.30 -31.76
CA ILE A 161 1.71 -4.07 -33.18
C ILE A 161 2.05 -5.39 -33.90
N PRO A 162 3.08 -6.15 -33.49
CA PRO A 162 3.37 -7.43 -34.14
C PRO A 162 2.25 -8.44 -33.95
N TYR A 163 1.53 -8.40 -32.82
CA TYR A 163 0.36 -9.26 -32.58
C TYR A 163 -0.73 -9.04 -33.64
N PHE A 164 -1.16 -7.81 -33.88
CA PHE A 164 -2.21 -7.53 -34.86
C PHE A 164 -1.75 -7.83 -36.30
N ILE A 165 -0.49 -7.53 -36.65
CA ILE A 165 0.05 -7.91 -37.96
C ILE A 165 -0.03 -9.43 -38.15
N ASN A 166 0.41 -10.21 -37.16
CA ASN A 166 0.32 -11.67 -37.20
C ASN A 166 -1.14 -12.13 -37.30
N TYR A 167 -2.02 -11.60 -36.45
CA TYR A 167 -3.44 -11.95 -36.44
C TYR A 167 -4.13 -11.71 -37.79
N PHE A 168 -3.82 -10.60 -38.49
CA PHE A 168 -4.42 -10.32 -39.80
C PHE A 168 -3.80 -11.10 -40.96
N LEU A 169 -2.54 -11.55 -40.83
CA LEU A 169 -1.89 -12.37 -41.86
C LEU A 169 -2.37 -13.83 -41.84
N HIS A 170 -2.82 -14.32 -40.68
CA HIS A 170 -3.20 -15.71 -40.45
C HIS A 170 -4.71 -15.92 -40.24
N LYS A 171 -5.52 -14.90 -40.56
CA LYS A 171 -6.98 -14.96 -40.56
C LYS A 171 -7.52 -15.15 -41.97
#